data_AF-A0A3D4W1R3-F1
#
_entry.id   AF-A0A3D4W1R3-F1
#
_cell.length_a   1.000
_cell.length_b   1.000
_cell.length_c   1.000
_cell.angle_alpha   90.00
_cell.angle_beta   90.00
_cell.angle_gamma   90.00
#
_symmetry.space_group_name_H-M   'P 1'
#
loop_
_entity.id
_entity.type
_entity.pdbx_description
1 polymer ?
#
loop_
_entity_poly.entity_id
_entity_poly.type
_entity_poly.pdbx_seq_one_letter_code
_entity_poly.pdbx_strand_id
1 'polypeptide(L)'
;MNQTSKFSVRDICYAGLFAAVIAVMAQISIPMPLGVPMTMQTFAITLAAVVLGSKLSAIATLVYLLLGAVGVPVLANFSGGIDKFVGPTGGFL
;
A
#
# COMPACT_ATOMS: atom_id res chain seq x y z
N MET A 1 6.93 -17.54 26.60
CA MET A 1 7.33 -17.27 25.20
C MET A 1 6.64 -18.30 24.32
N ASN A 2 5.69 -17.86 23.49
CA ASN A 2 5.08 -18.54 22.32
C ASN A 2 3.58 -18.22 22.25
N GLN A 3 3.26 -17.03 21.73
CA GLN A 3 1.99 -16.81 21.07
C GLN A 3 2.20 -17.23 19.62
N THR A 4 1.96 -18.50 19.30
CA THR A 4 1.85 -18.97 17.91
C THR A 4 0.69 -18.22 17.29
N SER A 5 1.00 -17.16 16.54
CA SER A 5 0.02 -16.44 15.71
C SER A 5 -0.57 -17.45 14.73
N LYS A 6 -1.75 -17.97 15.05
CA LYS A 6 -2.59 -18.63 14.06
C LYS A 6 -3.11 -17.50 13.17
N PHE A 7 -2.49 -17.31 12.01
CA PHE A 7 -3.06 -16.43 10.97
C PHE A 7 -4.48 -16.91 10.71
N SER A 8 -5.45 -16.13 11.19
CA SER A 8 -6.85 -16.45 10.98
C SER A 8 -7.22 -16.03 9.57
N VAL A 9 -8.16 -16.73 8.95
CA VAL A 9 -8.72 -16.33 7.64
C VAL A 9 -9.22 -14.88 7.70
N ARG A 10 -9.72 -14.44 8.86
CA ARG A 10 -10.12 -13.05 9.10
C ARG A 10 -8.98 -12.06 8.92
N ASP A 11 -7.79 -12.37 9.44
CA ASP A 11 -6.62 -11.48 9.37
C ASP A 11 -6.14 -11.31 7.93
N ILE A 12 -6.17 -12.40 7.15
CA ILE A 12 -5.84 -12.40 5.72
C ILE A 12 -6.87 -11.55 4.95
N CYS A 13 -8.16 -11.73 5.22
CA CYS A 13 -9.21 -10.91 4.60
C CYS A 13 -9.05 -9.43 4.96
N TYR A 14 -8.74 -9.08 6.21
CA TYR A 14 -8.49 -7.70 6.61
C TYR A 14 -7.27 -7.10 5.92
N ALA A 15 -6.16 -7.84 5.82
CA ALA A 15 -4.98 -7.37 5.11
C ALA A 15 -5.27 -7.12 3.61
N GLY A 16 -6.01 -8.01 2.95
CA GLY A 16 -6.42 -7.85 1.56
C GLY A 16 -7.38 -6.67 1.35
N LEU A 17 -8.37 -6.50 2.23
CA LEU A 17 -9.29 -5.37 2.18
C LEU A 17 -8.55 -4.03 2.36
N PHE A 18 -7.64 -3.95 3.32
CA PHE A 18 -6.85 -2.72 3.52
C PHE A 18 -5.86 -2.46 2.38
N ALA A 19 -5.27 -3.49 1.78
CA ALA A 19 -4.47 -3.33 0.57
C ALA A 19 -5.30 -2.75 -0.58
N ALA A 20 -6.56 -3.20 -0.74
CA ALA A 20 -7.48 -2.63 -1.73
C ALA A 20 -7.85 -1.17 -1.41
N VAL A 21 -8.09 -0.85 -0.13
CA VAL A 21 -8.33 0.54 0.30
C VAL A 21 -7.13 1.43 -0.01
N ILE A 22 -5.90 0.97 0.29
CA ILE A 22 -4.67 1.70 -0.04
C ILE A 22 -4.58 1.94 -1.56
N ALA A 23 -4.87 0.92 -2.38
CA ALA A 23 -4.85 1.06 -3.83
C ALA A 23 -5.88 2.08 -4.35
N VAL A 24 -7.10 2.07 -3.82
CA VAL A 24 -8.15 3.04 -4.20
C VAL A 24 -7.76 4.46 -3.78
N MET A 25 -7.25 4.62 -2.56
CA MET A 25 -6.82 5.93 -2.06
C MET A 25 -5.56 6.43 -2.77
N ALA A 26 -4.66 5.55 -3.21
CA ALA A 26 -3.48 5.92 -3.99
C ALA A 26 -3.84 6.56 -5.35
N GLN A 27 -5.02 6.25 -5.91
CA GLN A 27 -5.49 6.88 -7.15
C GLN A 27 -5.85 8.35 -6.97
N ILE A 28 -6.21 8.77 -5.75
CA ILE A 28 -6.44 10.18 -5.45
C ILE A 28 -5.05 10.83 -5.34
N SER A 29 -4.59 11.35 -6.47
CA SER A 29 -3.29 12.01 -6.60
C SER A 29 -3.44 13.42 -7.15
N ILE A 30 -2.76 14.37 -6.52
CA ILE A 30 -2.69 15.75 -6.97
C ILE A 30 -1.32 15.95 -7.63
N PRO A 31 -1.28 16.30 -8.93
CA PRO A 31 -0.02 16.55 -9.62
C PRO A 31 0.63 17.81 -9.05
N MET A 32 1.83 17.65 -8.48
CA MET A 32 2.63 18.75 -7.92
C MET A 32 3.71 19.19 -8.92
N PRO A 33 4.11 20.47 -8.92
CA PRO A 33 5.08 21.03 -9.86
C PRO A 33 6.50 20.42 -9.76
N LEU A 34 6.81 19.70 -8.67
CA LEU A 34 8.11 19.06 -8.44
C LEU A 34 8.19 17.62 -8.98
N GLY A 35 7.23 17.18 -9.81
CA GLY A 35 7.28 15.90 -10.51
C GLY A 35 6.91 14.67 -9.67
N VAL A 36 6.77 14.81 -8.35
CA VAL A 36 6.26 13.76 -7.44
C VAL A 36 4.79 14.06 -7.10
N PRO A 37 3.82 13.24 -7.56
CA PRO A 37 2.42 13.46 -7.23
C PRO A 37 2.18 13.25 -5.74
N MET A 38 1.45 14.16 -5.11
CA MET A 38 1.01 13.96 -3.72
C MET A 38 -0.23 13.07 -3.73
N THR A 39 -0.15 11.92 -3.10
CA THR A 39 -1.22 10.91 -3.11
C THR A 39 -1.83 10.75 -1.73
N MET A 40 -3.09 10.31 -1.68
CA MET A 40 -3.71 9.90 -0.41
C MET A 40 -3.25 8.52 0.08
N GLN A 41 -2.21 7.94 -0.55
CA GLN A 41 -1.63 6.65 -0.15
C GLN A 41 -1.05 6.70 1.27
N THR A 42 -0.30 7.74 1.62
CA THR A 42 0.31 7.89 2.95
C THR A 42 -0.74 7.98 4.06
N PHE A 43 -1.86 8.64 3.79
CA PHE A 43 -3.01 8.65 4.67
C PHE A 43 -3.64 7.25 4.80
N ALA A 44 -3.81 6.53 3.69
CA ALA A 44 -4.37 5.17 3.73
C ALA A 44 -3.49 4.18 4.52
N ILE A 45 -2.16 4.27 4.39
CA ILE A 45 -1.21 3.42 5.12
C ILE A 45 -1.25 3.74 6.62
N THR A 46 -1.28 5.01 7.00
CA THR A 46 -1.38 5.41 8.41
C THR A 46 -2.72 5.01 9.01
N LEU A 47 -3.83 5.12 8.26
CA LEU A 47 -5.13 4.61 8.66
C LEU A 47 -5.10 3.09 8.85
N ALA A 48 -4.50 2.34 7.92
CA ALA A 48 -4.30 0.90 8.04
C ALA A 48 -3.50 0.54 9.31
N ALA A 49 -2.44 1.30 9.61
CA ALA A 49 -1.62 1.10 10.81
C ALA A 49 -2.40 1.32 12.12
N VAL A 50 -3.27 2.33 12.15
CA VAL A 50 -4.10 2.63 13.34
C VAL A 50 -5.21 1.59 13.53
N VAL A 51 -5.83 1.10 12.44
CA VAL A 51 -6.97 0.19 12.53
C VAL A 51 -6.55 -1.28 12.71
N LEU A 52 -5.54 -1.75 11.97
CA LEU A 52 -5.08 -3.16 11.99
C LEU A 52 -3.91 -3.41 12.94
N GLY A 53 -3.25 -2.36 13.41
CA GLY A 53 -1.99 -2.44 14.14
C GLY A 53 -0.78 -2.66 13.23
N SER A 54 0.41 -2.57 13.82
CA SER A 54 1.68 -2.51 13.08
C SER A 54 1.97 -3.76 12.23
N LYS A 55 1.65 -4.96 12.73
CA LYS A 55 1.98 -6.23 12.05
C LYS A 55 1.13 -6.48 10.80
N LEU A 56 -0.19 -6.32 10.92
CA LEU A 56 -1.11 -6.58 9.82
C LEU A 56 -1.08 -5.46 8.77
N SER A 57 -0.88 -4.21 9.19
CA SER A 57 -0.70 -3.09 8.27
C SER A 57 0.57 -3.26 7.42
N ALA A 58 1.69 -3.66 8.02
CA ALA A 58 2.91 -3.93 7.26
C ALA A 58 2.71 -5.00 6.19
N ILE A 59 1.93 -6.05 6.48
CA ILE A 59 1.60 -7.10 5.51
C ILE A 59 0.68 -6.54 4.41
N ALA A 60 -0.33 -5.75 4.75
CA ALA A 60 -1.21 -5.13 3.76
C ALA A 60 -0.44 -4.19 2.81
N THR A 61 0.47 -3.36 3.35
CA THR A 61 1.33 -2.48 2.55
C THR A 61 2.29 -3.28 1.68
N LEU A 62 2.87 -4.37 2.19
CA LEU A 62 3.77 -5.24 1.43
C LEU A 62 3.02 -5.93 0.28
N VAL A 63 1.80 -6.42 0.52
CA VAL A 63 0.93 -6.97 -0.53
C VAL A 63 0.63 -5.91 -1.59
N TYR A 64 0.27 -4.69 -1.18
CA TYR A 64 0.06 -3.57 -2.11
C TYR A 64 1.31 -3.29 -2.97
N LEU A 65 2.50 -3.25 -2.36
CA LEU A 65 3.77 -3.05 -3.08
C LEU A 65 4.04 -4.19 -4.06
N LEU A 66 3.82 -5.44 -3.66
CA LEU A 66 3.99 -6.59 -4.56
C LEU A 66 3.03 -6.53 -5.75
N LEU A 67 1.77 -6.13 -5.54
CA LEU A 67 0.83 -5.92 -6.66
C LEU A 67 1.33 -4.83 -7.60
N GLY A 68 1.81 -3.70 -7.06
CA GLY A 68 2.40 -2.62 -7.85
C GLY A 68 3.65 -3.06 -8.62
N ALA A 69 4.51 -3.88 -8.00
CA ALA A 69 5.75 -4.38 -8.60
C ALA A 69 5.49 -5.36 -9.75
N VAL A 70 4.48 -6.23 -9.62
CA VAL A 70 4.06 -7.17 -10.69
C VAL A 70 3.50 -6.42 -11.92
N GLY A 71 3.19 -5.13 -11.80
CA GLY A 71 2.69 -4.31 -12.90
C GLY A 71 1.19 -4.07 -12.87
N VAL A 72 0.50 -4.47 -11.79
CA VAL A 72 -0.91 -4.11 -11.60
C VAL A 72 -0.98 -2.58 -11.41
N PRO A 73 -1.89 -1.87 -12.11
CA PRO A 73 -2.01 -0.41 -12.04
C PRO A 73 -2.67 0.05 -10.73
N VAL A 74 -2.09 -0.34 -9.59
CA VAL A 74 -2.55 0.01 -8.24
C VAL A 74 -1.87 1.26 -7.69
N LEU A 75 -0.74 1.66 -8.26
CA LEU A 75 -0.02 2.87 -7.86
C LEU A 75 -0.71 4.11 -8.42
N ALA A 76 -0.34 5.27 -7.92
CA ALA A 76 -0.91 6.55 -8.30
C ALA A 76 -0.95 6.79 -9.82
N ASN A 77 -2.02 7.44 -10.29
CA ASN A 77 -2.31 7.67 -11.72
C ASN A 77 -2.43 6.38 -12.54
N PHE A 78 -3.04 5.33 -11.98
CA PHE A 78 -3.14 4.00 -12.60
C PHE A 78 -1.78 3.47 -13.09
N SER A 79 -0.72 3.78 -12.34
CA SER A 79 0.62 3.33 -12.69
C SER A 79 0.92 1.98 -12.03
N GLY A 80 1.79 1.20 -12.67
CA GLY A 80 2.35 -0.04 -12.14
C GLY A 80 3.75 -0.26 -12.67
N GLY A 81 4.46 -1.23 -12.12
CA GLY A 81 5.75 -1.70 -12.62
C GLY A 81 6.93 -1.32 -11.73
N ILE A 82 7.99 -2.13 -11.84
CA ILE A 82 9.27 -1.95 -11.11
C ILE A 82 9.90 -0.58 -11.42
N ASP A 83 9.61 0.01 -12.57
CA ASP A 83 10.08 1.35 -12.94
C ASP A 83 9.69 2.44 -11.92
N LYS A 84 8.57 2.27 -11.22
CA LYS A 84 8.15 3.22 -10.17
C LYS A 84 8.89 3.03 -8.84
N PHE A 85 9.49 1.86 -8.61
CA PHE A 85 10.35 1.58 -7.46
C PHE A 85 11.76 2.13 -7.65
N VAL A 86 12.26 2.17 -8.90
CA VAL A 86 13.58 2.72 -9.23
C VAL A 86 13.51 4.21 -9.59
N GLY A 87 12.30 4.73 -9.86
CA GLY A 87 12.06 6.14 -10.16
C GLY A 87 12.03 7.07 -8.94
N PRO A 88 11.88 8.38 -9.15
CA PRO A 88 11.90 9.40 -8.09
C PRO A 88 10.78 9.24 -7.03
N THR A 89 9.74 8.46 -7.34
CA THR A 89 8.65 8.13 -6.40
C THR A 89 8.93 6.88 -5.57
N GLY A 90 9.97 6.11 -5.88
CA GLY A 90 10.24 4.81 -5.26
C GLY A 90 10.53 4.90 -3.77
N GLY A 91 11.18 5.98 -3.31
CA GLY A 91 11.45 6.20 -1.89
C GLY A 91 10.21 6.50 -1.03
N PHE A 92 9.05 6.77 -1.65
CA PHE A 92 7.78 7.01 -0.95
C PHE A 92 6.86 5.77 -0.93
N LEU A 93 7.21 4.73 -1.70
CA LEU A 93 6.49 3.47 -1.77
C LEU A 93 6.96 2.54 -0.65
#